data_AF-A0A1B6J580-F1
#
_entry.id   AF-A0A1B6J580-F1
#
_cell.length_a   1.000
_cell.length_b   1.000
_cell.length_c   1.000
_cell.angle_alpha   90.00
_cell.angle_beta   90.00
_cell.angle_gamma   90.00
#
_symmetry.space_group_name_H-M   'P 1'
#
loop_
_entity.id
_entity.type
_entity.pdbx_description
1 polymer ?
#
loop_
_entity_poly.entity_id
_entity_poly.type
_entity_poly.pdbx_seq_one_letter_code
_entity_poly.pdbx_strand_id
1 'polypeptide(L)'
;SEESEYFKTLTVLYAVTMWANKGAPTNKLVVGIPSYGRSYTLVNPANSSIGAPASAGRPGEYTEEAGVLAYYEVCQMLGSGARYIWNDEMKAPYAVKDNQWVGFDDERSVREKVNFIKRFGCAGAMMWSLDMDDFTGKMCSKGRNPLLTAIKTTLRGNTTNEGDEPDITTPDAATTFSPETWSTTTTFSKRPSEGCDHGAYYPHETDCRQFYHCSHGTKVLKICDPGSAFNPDYNVCDWPQNVAKCKEDNKENTLSVTCEHGNYIPHETDCRKFYLCSHGTKHVQSCGYGTVFNPSLLACDWPQNVQS
;
A
#
# COMPACT_ATOMS: atom_id res chain seq x y z
N SER A 1 3.24 10.23 -24.16
CA SER A 1 1.83 10.40 -23.78
C SER A 1 1.77 10.93 -22.36
N GLU A 2 0.70 11.65 -21.98
CA GLU A 2 0.49 12.12 -20.60
C GLU A 2 0.49 10.96 -19.59
N GLU A 3 0.02 9.77 -20.00
CA GLU A 3 0.07 8.52 -19.22
C GLU A 3 1.51 8.12 -18.85
N SER A 4 2.47 8.25 -19.79
CA SER A 4 3.89 8.00 -19.51
C SER A 4 4.48 9.03 -18.55
N GLU A 5 3.95 10.25 -18.52
CA GLU A 5 4.40 11.30 -17.60
C GLU A 5 3.86 11.08 -16.18
N TYR A 6 2.61 10.63 -16.06
CA TYR A 6 2.03 10.23 -14.77
C TYR A 6 2.80 9.05 -14.15
N PHE A 7 3.13 8.00 -14.91
CA PHE A 7 3.87 6.85 -14.35
C PHE A 7 5.26 7.22 -13.82
N LYS A 8 5.89 8.30 -14.31
CA LYS A 8 7.15 8.81 -13.75
C LYS A 8 7.00 9.34 -12.31
N THR A 9 5.78 9.66 -11.89
CA THR A 9 5.47 10.10 -10.51
C THR A 9 5.36 8.94 -9.53
N LEU A 10 5.15 7.70 -10.01
CA LEU A 10 4.98 6.52 -9.16
C LEU A 10 6.34 5.91 -8.78
N THR A 11 7.22 6.73 -8.19
CA THR A 11 8.58 6.32 -7.82
C THR A 11 8.92 6.77 -6.39
N VAL A 12 9.88 6.07 -5.77
CA VAL A 12 10.41 6.44 -4.45
C VAL A 12 10.97 7.87 -4.46
N LEU A 13 11.72 8.23 -5.52
CA LEU A 13 12.30 9.56 -5.69
C LEU A 13 11.24 10.65 -5.71
N TYR A 14 10.19 10.47 -6.53
CA TYR A 14 9.12 11.45 -6.63
C TYR A 14 8.34 11.57 -5.31
N ALA A 15 8.00 10.44 -4.68
CA ALA A 15 7.27 10.44 -3.40
C ALA A 15 8.03 11.20 -2.31
N VAL A 16 9.34 10.93 -2.15
CA VAL A 16 10.17 11.61 -1.14
C VAL A 16 10.30 13.11 -1.46
N THR A 17 10.51 13.46 -2.73
CA THR A 17 10.58 14.87 -3.18
C THR A 17 9.26 15.60 -2.94
N MET A 18 8.13 14.94 -3.19
CA MET A 18 6.79 15.49 -2.96
C MET A 18 6.55 15.79 -1.48
N TRP A 19 6.87 14.85 -0.58
CA TRP A 19 6.76 15.07 0.87
C TRP A 19 7.64 16.24 1.33
N ALA A 20 8.89 16.30 0.85
CA ALA A 20 9.79 17.41 1.15
C ALA A 20 9.25 18.76 0.65
N ASN A 21 8.77 18.81 -0.59
CA ASN A 21 8.19 20.02 -1.18
C ASN A 21 6.89 20.48 -0.48
N LYS A 22 6.17 19.57 0.17
CA LYS A 22 5.00 19.90 1.01
C LYS A 22 5.38 20.32 2.44
N GLY A 23 6.66 20.45 2.76
CA GLY A 23 7.16 21.00 4.02
C GLY A 23 7.56 19.95 5.06
N ALA A 24 7.57 18.66 4.72
CA ALA A 24 8.13 17.65 5.61
C ALA A 24 9.66 17.75 5.66
N PRO A 25 10.29 17.99 6.82
CA PRO A 25 11.74 18.04 6.91
C PRO A 25 12.36 16.70 6.49
N THR A 26 13.31 16.71 5.56
CA THR A 26 13.94 15.48 5.04
C THR A 26 14.59 14.68 6.17
N ASN A 27 15.24 15.35 7.13
CA ASN A 27 15.83 14.74 8.33
C ASN A 27 14.80 14.14 9.32
N LYS A 28 13.50 14.18 9.02
CA LYS A 28 12.42 13.46 9.72
C LYS A 28 11.73 12.42 8.82
N LEU A 29 12.05 12.35 7.53
CA LEU A 29 11.50 11.36 6.61
C LEU A 29 12.22 10.03 6.75
N VAL A 30 11.47 9.00 7.12
CA VAL A 30 11.94 7.60 7.15
C VAL A 30 11.33 6.88 5.95
N VAL A 31 12.16 6.47 4.99
CA VAL A 31 11.70 5.95 3.69
C VAL A 31 11.43 4.45 3.76
N GLY A 32 10.25 4.03 3.30
CA GLY A 32 9.85 2.61 3.30
C GLY A 32 10.61 1.78 2.26
N ILE A 33 11.05 0.59 2.68
CA ILE A 33 11.68 -0.44 1.85
C ILE A 33 10.88 -1.74 2.06
N PRO A 34 10.30 -2.32 1.01
CA PRO A 34 9.55 -3.57 1.13
C PRO A 34 10.50 -4.76 1.18
N SER A 35 10.20 -5.75 2.02
CA SER A 35 10.78 -7.10 1.98
C SER A 35 9.82 -8.09 1.30
N TYR A 36 9.04 -7.60 0.36
CA TYR A 36 8.11 -8.37 -0.46
C TYR A 36 8.10 -7.83 -1.88
N GLY A 37 7.59 -8.62 -2.82
CA GLY A 37 7.33 -8.24 -4.19
C GLY A 37 5.85 -8.25 -4.53
N ARG A 38 5.49 -7.52 -5.59
CA ARG A 38 4.16 -7.62 -6.23
C ARG A 38 4.28 -8.53 -7.44
N SER A 39 3.46 -9.57 -7.48
CA SER A 39 3.51 -10.62 -8.50
C SER A 39 2.31 -10.54 -9.46
N TYR A 40 2.53 -11.04 -10.67
CA TYR A 40 1.59 -10.96 -11.78
C TYR A 40 1.61 -12.25 -12.61
N THR A 41 0.46 -12.63 -13.15
CA THR A 41 0.33 -13.68 -14.15
C THR A 41 0.22 -13.04 -15.53
N LEU A 42 1.26 -13.19 -16.35
CA LEU A 42 1.33 -12.65 -17.70
C LEU A 42 0.28 -13.28 -18.61
N VAL A 43 -0.43 -12.46 -19.38
CA VAL A 43 -1.36 -12.94 -20.41
C VAL A 43 -0.61 -13.68 -21.52
N ASN A 44 0.54 -13.14 -21.94
CA ASN A 44 1.45 -13.78 -22.90
C ASN A 44 2.82 -14.00 -22.26
N PRO A 45 3.23 -15.25 -21.97
CA PRO A 45 4.52 -15.56 -21.35
C PRO A 45 5.73 -15.09 -22.19
N ALA A 46 5.57 -14.96 -23.51
CA ALA A 46 6.61 -14.44 -24.39
C ALA A 46 6.82 -12.92 -24.23
N ASN A 47 5.85 -12.19 -23.66
CA ASN A 47 5.99 -10.78 -23.33
C ASN A 47 6.14 -10.59 -21.82
N SER A 48 7.37 -10.62 -21.34
CA SER A 48 7.71 -10.38 -19.93
C SER A 48 8.25 -8.97 -19.68
N SER A 49 7.98 -8.02 -20.59
CA SER A 49 8.45 -6.64 -20.44
C SER A 49 7.64 -5.89 -19.37
N ILE A 50 8.20 -4.82 -18.82
CA ILE A 50 7.47 -3.95 -17.89
C ILE A 50 6.30 -3.31 -18.64
N GLY A 51 5.11 -3.36 -18.04
CA GLY A 51 3.87 -2.92 -18.69
C GLY A 51 3.17 -4.00 -19.53
N ALA A 52 3.69 -5.24 -19.57
CA ALA A 52 2.99 -6.35 -20.20
C ALA A 52 1.61 -6.60 -19.55
N PRO A 53 0.56 -6.91 -20.34
CA PRO A 53 -0.76 -7.23 -19.81
C PRO A 53 -0.73 -8.44 -18.87
N ALA A 54 -1.34 -8.31 -17.70
CA ALA A 54 -1.32 -9.33 -16.66
C ALA A 54 -2.52 -9.26 -15.72
N SER A 55 -2.74 -10.33 -14.97
CA SER A 55 -3.59 -10.39 -13.78
C SER A 55 -2.72 -10.59 -12.53
N ALA A 56 -3.33 -10.71 -11.34
CA ALA A 56 -2.59 -11.01 -10.11
C ALA A 56 -1.77 -12.31 -10.24
N GLY A 57 -0.57 -12.30 -9.66
CA GLY A 57 0.28 -13.49 -9.57
C GLY A 57 -0.34 -14.55 -8.68
N ARG A 58 0.07 -15.80 -8.86
CA ARG A 58 -0.36 -16.89 -7.99
C ARG A 58 0.10 -16.63 -6.55
N PRO A 59 -0.72 -16.97 -5.54
CA PRO A 59 -0.32 -16.84 -4.14
C PRO A 59 0.93 -17.68 -3.85
N GLY A 60 1.81 -17.17 -3.00
CA GLY A 60 2.95 -17.91 -2.47
C GLY A 60 2.51 -19.05 -1.54
N GLU A 61 3.43 -20.00 -1.30
CA GLU A 61 3.18 -21.15 -0.42
C GLU A 61 2.92 -20.73 1.03
N TYR A 62 3.51 -19.61 1.48
CA TYR A 62 3.43 -19.16 2.87
C TYR A 62 2.60 -17.90 3.03
N THR A 63 2.72 -16.94 2.08
CA THR A 63 1.94 -15.70 2.15
C THR A 63 0.48 -15.90 1.80
N GLU A 64 0.16 -16.90 0.97
CA GLU A 64 -1.19 -17.29 0.55
C GLU A 64 -2.04 -16.14 -0.05
N GLU A 65 -1.41 -15.02 -0.44
CA GLU A 65 -2.08 -13.84 -1.01
C GLU A 65 -1.74 -13.68 -2.49
N ALA A 66 -2.77 -13.69 -3.35
CA ALA A 66 -2.58 -13.49 -4.78
C ALA A 66 -1.98 -12.10 -5.07
N GLY A 67 -0.94 -12.06 -5.90
CA GLY A 67 -0.24 -10.83 -6.25
C GLY A 67 0.80 -10.35 -5.23
N VAL A 68 1.09 -11.12 -4.18
CA VAL A 68 2.14 -10.84 -3.20
C VAL A 68 3.07 -12.04 -3.08
N LEU A 69 4.37 -11.78 -2.94
CA LEU A 69 5.35 -12.79 -2.55
C LEU A 69 6.31 -12.17 -1.52
N ALA A 70 6.54 -12.84 -0.40
CA ALA A 70 7.60 -12.46 0.52
C ALA A 70 8.99 -12.60 -0.14
N TYR A 71 10.01 -11.90 0.35
CA TYR A 71 11.35 -11.97 -0.23
C TYR A 71 11.89 -13.41 -0.28
N TYR A 72 11.64 -14.19 0.75
CA TYR A 72 12.04 -15.60 0.78
C TYR A 72 11.30 -16.47 -0.24
N GLU A 73 10.05 -16.15 -0.61
CA GLU A 73 9.31 -16.85 -1.69
C GLU A 73 9.85 -16.46 -3.06
N VAL A 74 10.27 -15.20 -3.23
CA VAL A 74 11.00 -14.78 -4.44
C VAL A 74 12.33 -15.53 -4.55
N CYS A 75 13.05 -15.73 -3.44
CA CYS A 75 14.26 -16.57 -3.42
C CYS A 75 14.00 -18.02 -3.83
N GLN A 76 12.89 -18.63 -3.39
CA GLN A 76 12.48 -19.96 -3.85
C GLN A 76 12.18 -19.97 -5.35
N MET A 77 11.46 -18.97 -5.84
CA MET A 77 11.18 -18.81 -7.27
C MET A 77 12.48 -18.73 -8.08
N LEU A 78 13.45 -17.93 -7.63
CA LEU A 78 14.79 -17.83 -8.24
C LEU A 78 15.57 -19.15 -8.18
N GLY A 79 15.61 -19.81 -7.01
CA GLY A 79 16.27 -21.11 -6.83
C GLY A 79 15.67 -22.23 -7.69
N SER A 80 14.40 -22.08 -8.09
CA SER A 80 13.70 -23.01 -8.97
C SER A 80 13.81 -22.68 -10.47
N GLY A 81 14.76 -21.82 -10.86
CA GLY A 81 15.10 -21.52 -12.26
C GLY A 81 14.42 -20.29 -12.86
N ALA A 82 13.83 -19.40 -12.04
CA ALA A 82 13.33 -18.13 -12.55
C ALA A 82 14.47 -17.25 -13.08
N ARG A 83 14.21 -16.54 -14.17
CA ARG A 83 15.15 -15.58 -14.74
C ARG A 83 15.11 -14.29 -13.92
N TYR A 84 16.26 -13.88 -13.40
CA TYR A 84 16.48 -12.58 -12.76
C TYR A 84 16.79 -11.51 -13.82
N ILE A 85 16.18 -10.33 -13.69
CA ILE A 85 16.45 -9.19 -14.56
C ILE A 85 16.60 -7.93 -13.71
N TRP A 86 17.72 -7.23 -13.90
CA TRP A 86 17.94 -5.91 -13.34
C TRP A 86 17.42 -4.82 -14.28
N ASN A 87 16.60 -3.90 -13.78
CA ASN A 87 16.26 -2.68 -14.51
C ASN A 87 17.13 -1.51 -14.02
N ASP A 88 17.98 -0.99 -14.90
CA ASP A 88 18.92 0.07 -14.51
C ASP A 88 18.29 1.45 -14.36
N GLU A 89 17.14 1.70 -14.98
CA GLU A 89 16.41 2.96 -14.82
C GLU A 89 15.68 3.01 -13.48
N MET A 90 15.00 1.92 -13.12
CA MET A 90 14.25 1.79 -11.86
C MET A 90 15.12 1.47 -10.65
N LYS A 91 16.37 1.03 -10.89
CA LYS A 91 17.31 0.54 -9.86
C LYS A 91 16.69 -0.56 -8.99
N ALA A 92 15.90 -1.44 -9.60
CA ALA A 92 15.21 -2.55 -8.96
C ALA A 92 15.15 -3.77 -9.88
N PRO A 93 15.16 -4.99 -9.33
CA PRO A 93 15.01 -6.20 -10.10
C PRO A 93 13.54 -6.60 -10.32
N TYR A 94 13.34 -7.48 -11.29
CA TYR A 94 12.18 -8.35 -11.36
C TYR A 94 12.61 -9.77 -11.76
N ALA A 95 11.77 -10.76 -11.46
CA ALA A 95 12.01 -12.16 -11.80
C ALA A 95 10.85 -12.72 -12.62
N VAL A 96 11.15 -13.64 -13.53
CA VAL A 96 10.16 -14.25 -14.42
C VAL A 96 10.36 -15.77 -14.48
N LYS A 97 9.29 -16.52 -14.27
CA LYS A 97 9.26 -17.99 -14.45
C LYS A 97 7.96 -18.38 -15.11
N ASP A 98 8.03 -19.06 -16.24
CA ASP A 98 6.87 -19.40 -17.07
C ASP A 98 6.02 -18.15 -17.36
N ASN A 99 4.79 -18.09 -16.86
CA ASN A 99 3.91 -16.93 -16.97
C ASN A 99 3.83 -16.10 -15.67
N GLN A 100 4.68 -16.36 -14.67
CA GLN A 100 4.74 -15.62 -13.43
C GLN A 100 5.83 -14.55 -13.50
N TRP A 101 5.49 -13.35 -13.07
CA TRP A 101 6.37 -12.18 -13.02
C TRP A 101 6.30 -11.58 -11.62
N VAL A 102 7.43 -11.20 -11.02
CA VAL A 102 7.45 -10.51 -9.72
C VAL A 102 8.46 -9.37 -9.73
N GLY A 103 8.01 -8.17 -9.37
CA GLY A 103 8.87 -7.02 -9.11
C GLY A 103 9.11 -6.94 -7.61
N PHE A 104 10.37 -6.86 -7.19
CA PHE A 104 10.77 -7.01 -5.79
C PHE A 104 12.02 -6.20 -5.48
N ASP A 105 12.39 -6.13 -4.20
CA ASP A 105 13.69 -5.63 -3.75
C ASP A 105 14.61 -6.79 -3.34
N ASP A 106 15.86 -6.70 -3.76
CA ASP A 106 16.99 -7.53 -3.36
C ASP A 106 18.05 -6.68 -2.62
N GLU A 107 19.14 -7.27 -2.15
CA GLU A 107 20.17 -6.52 -1.43
C GLU A 107 20.82 -5.43 -2.29
N ARG A 108 20.81 -5.58 -3.62
CA ARG A 108 21.38 -4.57 -4.54
C ARG A 108 20.49 -3.33 -4.57
N SER A 109 19.22 -3.49 -4.87
CA SER A 109 18.22 -2.41 -4.90
C SER A 109 18.01 -1.77 -3.53
N VAL A 110 18.03 -2.55 -2.44
CA VAL A 110 18.03 -2.01 -1.08
C VAL A 110 19.23 -1.09 -0.83
N ARG A 111 20.45 -1.49 -1.23
CA ARG A 111 21.63 -0.62 -1.10
C ARG A 111 21.50 0.65 -1.93
N GLU A 112 20.97 0.57 -3.15
CA GLU A 112 20.70 1.75 -3.99
C GLU A 112 19.72 2.72 -3.31
N LYS A 113 18.63 2.20 -2.75
CA LYS A 113 17.62 2.99 -2.02
C LYS A 113 18.21 3.62 -0.76
N VAL A 114 19.02 2.89 0.00
CA VAL A 114 19.65 3.45 1.21
C VAL A 114 20.71 4.50 0.85
N ASN A 115 21.45 4.32 -0.23
CA ASN A 115 22.35 5.36 -0.75
C ASN A 115 21.58 6.59 -1.24
N PHE A 116 20.39 6.42 -1.82
CA PHE A 116 19.48 7.52 -2.10
C PHE A 116 19.00 8.23 -0.81
N ILE A 117 18.55 7.49 0.21
CA ILE A 117 18.15 8.02 1.52
C ILE A 117 19.24 8.90 2.12
N LYS A 118 20.49 8.44 2.11
CA LYS A 118 21.65 9.20 2.59
C LYS A 118 21.91 10.47 1.78
N ARG A 119 21.92 10.35 0.44
CA ARG A 119 22.16 11.50 -0.47
C ARG A 119 21.07 12.56 -0.39
N PHE A 120 19.82 12.15 -0.17
CA PHE A 120 18.68 13.05 -0.03
C PHE A 120 18.58 13.67 1.37
N GLY A 121 19.39 13.22 2.33
CA GLY A 121 19.35 13.70 3.72
C GLY A 121 18.12 13.24 4.49
N CYS A 122 17.58 12.06 4.13
CA CYS A 122 16.48 11.44 4.87
C CYS A 122 16.92 10.92 6.24
N ALA A 123 15.99 10.83 7.19
CA ALA A 123 16.24 10.36 8.56
C ALA A 123 16.70 8.90 8.65
N GLY A 124 16.24 8.05 7.72
CA GLY A 124 16.55 6.63 7.71
C GLY A 124 15.63 5.83 6.80
N ALA A 125 15.64 4.51 7.01
CA ALA A 125 14.79 3.56 6.30
C ALA A 125 13.84 2.85 7.27
N MET A 126 12.62 2.59 6.81
CA MET A 126 11.63 1.71 7.45
C MET A 126 11.52 0.46 6.60
N MET A 127 11.37 -0.71 7.21
CA MET A 127 11.20 -1.97 6.47
C MET A 127 9.80 -2.54 6.72
N TRP A 128 9.08 -2.85 5.64
CA TRP A 128 7.84 -3.61 5.70
C TRP A 128 8.03 -4.97 5.01
N SER A 129 8.09 -6.09 5.73
CA SER A 129 8.15 -6.25 7.18
C SER A 129 9.27 -7.21 7.59
N LEU A 130 9.54 -7.34 8.88
CA LEU A 130 10.61 -8.20 9.39
C LEU A 130 10.38 -9.68 9.03
N ASP A 131 9.15 -10.13 9.12
CA ASP A 131 8.71 -11.51 8.87
C ASP A 131 8.70 -11.91 7.39
N MET A 132 8.82 -10.95 6.45
CA MET A 132 8.89 -11.22 5.01
C MET A 132 10.32 -11.21 4.44
N ASP A 133 11.31 -10.77 5.22
CA ASP A 133 12.73 -10.97 4.89
C ASP A 133 13.10 -12.46 5.08
N ASP A 134 14.28 -12.93 4.64
CA ASP A 134 14.76 -14.27 5.01
C ASP A 134 15.27 -14.27 6.46
N PHE A 135 14.33 -14.13 7.41
CA PHE A 135 14.60 -13.96 8.83
C PHE A 135 15.18 -15.21 9.50
N THR A 136 15.19 -16.34 8.80
CA THR A 136 15.84 -17.58 9.21
C THR A 136 17.21 -17.79 8.55
N GLY A 137 17.43 -17.14 7.39
CA GLY A 137 18.63 -17.30 6.56
C GLY A 137 18.68 -18.61 5.77
N LYS A 138 17.55 -19.32 5.64
CA LYS A 138 17.49 -20.67 5.04
C LYS A 138 17.01 -20.67 3.60
N MET A 139 16.36 -19.61 3.14
CA MET A 139 15.61 -19.60 1.88
C MET A 139 16.41 -18.96 0.73
N CYS A 140 17.24 -17.98 1.04
CA CYS A 140 17.99 -17.20 0.05
C CYS A 140 19.47 -17.58 -0.03
N SER A 141 19.99 -18.37 0.92
CA SER A 141 21.44 -18.67 1.07
C SER A 141 22.31 -17.41 1.26
N LYS A 142 21.77 -16.37 1.91
CA LYS A 142 22.45 -15.07 2.11
C LYS A 142 22.59 -14.67 3.59
N GLY A 143 22.41 -15.63 4.50
CA GLY A 143 22.41 -15.37 5.93
C GLY A 143 21.08 -14.80 6.42
N ARG A 144 21.00 -14.52 7.73
CA ARG A 144 19.77 -14.12 8.40
C ARG A 144 19.43 -12.64 8.17
N ASN A 145 18.18 -12.35 7.83
CA ASN A 145 17.67 -11.00 7.53
C ASN A 145 18.56 -10.25 6.50
N PRO A 146 18.76 -10.78 5.30
CA PRO A 146 19.69 -10.20 4.33
C PRO A 146 19.29 -8.77 3.90
N LEU A 147 18.00 -8.47 3.73
CA LEU A 147 17.56 -7.11 3.35
C LEU A 147 17.75 -6.14 4.52
N LEU A 148 17.35 -6.53 5.74
CA LEU A 148 17.58 -5.69 6.92
C LEU A 148 19.07 -5.45 7.19
N THR A 149 19.90 -6.48 6.97
CA THR A 149 21.36 -6.37 7.07
C THR A 149 21.91 -5.40 6.02
N ALA A 150 21.41 -5.44 4.78
CA ALA A 150 21.77 -4.47 3.75
C ALA A 150 21.38 -3.04 4.15
N ILE A 151 20.21 -2.84 4.77
CA ILE A 151 19.79 -1.54 5.32
C ILE A 151 20.76 -1.07 6.40
N LYS A 152 20.97 -1.88 7.44
CA LYS A 152 21.80 -1.54 8.61
C LYS A 152 23.23 -1.18 8.21
N THR A 153 23.87 -2.02 7.41
CA THR A 153 25.27 -1.84 6.99
C THR A 153 25.44 -0.60 6.11
N THR A 154 24.52 -0.36 5.17
CA THR A 154 24.61 0.79 4.26
C THR A 154 24.33 2.12 4.97
N LEU A 155 23.40 2.13 5.93
CA LEU A 155 23.13 3.31 6.79
C LEU A 155 24.34 3.66 7.65
N ARG A 156 24.96 2.68 8.31
CA ARG A 156 26.15 2.88 9.16
C ARG A 156 27.40 3.26 8.38
N GLY A 157 27.47 2.92 7.09
CA GLY A 157 28.67 3.06 6.27
C GLY A 157 29.67 1.94 6.58
N ASN A 158 30.65 1.73 5.69
CA ASN A 158 31.75 0.78 5.90
C ASN A 158 32.70 1.25 7.01
N THR A 159 32.21 1.38 8.25
CA THR A 159 33.07 1.18 9.41
C THR A 159 33.26 -0.32 9.52
N THR A 160 34.31 -0.83 8.90
CA THR A 160 34.90 -2.14 9.22
C THR A 160 35.43 -2.07 10.65
N ASN A 161 34.53 -2.02 11.62
CA ASN A 161 34.75 -2.46 12.99
C ASN A 161 33.76 -3.61 13.18
N GLU A 162 34.07 -4.75 12.57
CA GLU A 162 33.69 -6.05 13.15
C GLU A 162 34.36 -6.10 14.52
N GLY A 163 33.67 -5.59 15.54
CA GLY A 163 34.26 -5.41 16.86
C GLY A 163 33.34 -4.74 17.89
N ASP A 164 32.33 -3.97 17.46
CA ASP A 164 31.33 -3.39 18.37
C ASP A 164 29.93 -3.92 18.03
N GLU A 165 29.76 -5.23 18.18
CA GLU A 165 28.49 -5.74 18.67
C GLU A 165 28.38 -5.30 20.12
N PRO A 166 27.31 -4.60 20.58
CA PRO A 166 27.05 -4.54 21.99
C PRO A 166 26.77 -5.98 22.42
N ASP A 167 27.78 -6.59 23.01
CA ASP A 167 27.72 -7.85 23.74
C ASP A 167 26.52 -7.76 24.69
N ILE A 168 25.46 -8.49 24.37
CA ILE A 168 24.38 -8.74 25.33
C ILE A 168 24.96 -9.78 26.29
N THR A 169 25.88 -9.31 27.14
CA THR A 169 26.23 -10.01 28.36
C THR A 169 25.01 -9.96 29.25
N THR A 170 24.47 -11.16 29.50
CA THR A 170 23.57 -11.49 30.60
C THR A 170 23.88 -10.65 31.84
N PRO A 171 22.93 -9.89 32.39
CA PRO A 171 22.99 -9.51 33.78
C PRO A 171 22.42 -10.68 34.60
N ASP A 172 23.30 -11.49 35.18
CA ASP A 172 22.95 -12.32 36.31
C ASP A 172 23.46 -11.64 37.58
N ALA A 173 22.55 -10.93 38.26
CA ALA A 173 22.59 -10.68 39.69
C ALA A 173 21.21 -10.19 40.11
N ALA A 174 20.44 -11.12 40.67
CA ALA A 174 19.15 -10.90 41.30
C ALA A 174 19.18 -9.65 42.20
N THR A 175 18.45 -8.62 41.80
CA THR A 175 18.00 -7.58 42.72
C THR A 175 16.53 -7.83 42.97
N THR A 176 16.24 -8.42 44.12
CA THR A 176 14.91 -8.72 44.63
C THR A 176 14.13 -7.41 44.80
N PHE A 177 13.26 -7.10 43.85
CA PHE A 177 12.22 -6.09 44.05
C PHE A 177 10.91 -6.78 44.41
N SER A 178 10.44 -6.46 45.62
CA SER A 178 9.19 -6.88 46.23
C SER A 178 8.00 -6.49 45.35
N PRO A 179 7.00 -7.37 45.16
CA PRO A 179 5.78 -7.00 44.44
C PRO A 179 4.95 -6.07 45.31
N GLU A 180 4.99 -4.76 45.03
CA GLU A 180 3.96 -3.86 45.53
C GLU A 180 2.65 -4.14 44.80
N THR A 181 1.65 -4.41 45.62
CA THR A 181 0.30 -4.82 45.27
C THR A 181 -0.50 -3.60 44.83
N TRP A 182 -0.57 -3.35 43.52
CA TRP A 182 -1.68 -2.56 43.00
C TRP A 182 -2.92 -3.44 42.88
N SER A 183 -3.81 -3.27 43.85
CA SER A 183 -5.20 -3.74 43.79
C SER A 183 -5.95 -2.92 42.74
N THR A 184 -6.09 -3.46 41.53
CA THR A 184 -7.15 -3.04 40.61
C THR A 184 -8.40 -3.86 40.89
N THR A 185 -9.25 -3.31 41.75
CA THR A 185 -10.62 -3.78 41.98
C THR A 185 -11.34 -3.90 40.64
N THR A 186 -11.63 -5.14 40.28
CA THR A 186 -12.43 -5.50 39.13
C THR A 186 -13.90 -5.26 39.48
N THR A 187 -14.46 -4.19 38.94
CA THR A 187 -15.89 -4.15 38.63
C THR A 187 -16.01 -4.12 37.11
N PHE A 188 -15.96 -5.31 36.50
CA PHE A 188 -16.49 -5.51 35.15
C PHE A 188 -17.99 -5.29 35.22
N SER A 189 -18.40 -4.04 35.00
CA SER A 189 -19.77 -3.75 34.62
C SER A 189 -19.99 -4.44 33.28
N LYS A 190 -20.89 -5.43 33.25
CA LYS A 190 -21.37 -6.08 32.03
C LYS A 190 -21.80 -4.98 31.05
N ARG A 191 -21.04 -4.82 29.97
CA ARG A 191 -21.47 -4.07 28.78
C ARG A 191 -22.03 -5.10 27.78
N PRO A 192 -23.15 -4.81 27.11
CA PRO A 192 -23.85 -5.79 26.26
C PRO A 192 -22.96 -6.24 25.08
N SER A 193 -23.12 -7.50 24.72
CA SER A 193 -22.46 -8.23 23.63
C SER A 193 -22.40 -7.47 22.31
N GLU A 194 -21.20 -7.19 21.80
CA GLU A 194 -20.97 -6.79 20.40
C GLU A 194 -19.48 -6.96 20.03
N GLY A 195 -18.93 -8.15 20.28
CA GLY A 195 -17.61 -8.54 19.75
C GLY A 195 -17.80 -9.27 18.42
N CYS A 196 -16.96 -8.97 17.43
CA CYS A 196 -16.96 -9.67 16.15
C CYS A 196 -15.80 -10.68 16.04
N ASP A 197 -15.96 -11.70 15.21
CA ASP A 197 -14.98 -12.78 15.10
C ASP A 197 -13.70 -12.31 14.39
N HIS A 198 -12.53 -12.66 14.93
CA HIS A 198 -11.24 -12.24 14.39
C HIS A 198 -11.04 -12.74 12.95
N GLY A 199 -10.78 -11.84 12.00
CA GLY A 199 -10.62 -12.16 10.57
C GLY A 199 -11.93 -12.25 9.78
N ALA A 200 -13.09 -12.10 10.43
CA ALA A 200 -14.38 -12.06 9.74
C ALA A 200 -14.62 -10.70 9.06
N TYR A 201 -15.36 -10.76 7.94
CA TYR A 201 -15.79 -9.59 7.19
C TYR A 201 -17.31 -9.39 7.36
N TYR A 202 -17.74 -8.15 7.51
CA TYR A 202 -19.17 -7.81 7.64
C TYR A 202 -19.53 -6.68 6.68
N PRO A 203 -20.66 -6.76 5.96
CA PRO A 203 -21.10 -5.65 5.12
C PRO A 203 -21.46 -4.43 5.98
N HIS A 204 -21.22 -3.23 5.46
CA HIS A 204 -21.70 -2.01 6.09
C HIS A 204 -23.24 -1.92 5.99
N GLU A 205 -23.85 -1.33 7.01
CA GLU A 205 -25.28 -1.33 7.21
C GLU A 205 -26.00 -0.55 6.09
N THR A 206 -25.40 0.53 5.61
CA THR A 206 -26.03 1.49 4.69
C THR A 206 -25.25 1.81 3.42
N ASP A 207 -23.97 1.42 3.33
CA ASP A 207 -23.11 1.79 2.20
C ASP A 207 -22.51 0.52 1.59
N CYS A 208 -22.96 0.21 0.39
CA CYS A 208 -22.50 -0.92 -0.40
C CYS A 208 -20.99 -0.95 -0.66
N ARG A 209 -20.32 0.21 -0.63
CA ARG A 209 -18.87 0.32 -0.84
C ARG A 209 -18.09 0.12 0.44
N GLN A 210 -18.74 0.11 1.60
CA GLN A 210 -18.10 -0.01 2.89
C GLN A 210 -18.29 -1.42 3.46
N PHE A 211 -17.31 -1.88 4.21
CA PHE A 211 -17.35 -3.14 4.94
C PHE A 211 -16.46 -3.07 6.17
N TYR A 212 -16.67 -3.98 7.10
CA TYR A 212 -15.84 -4.11 8.28
C TYR A 212 -14.96 -5.35 8.16
N HIS A 213 -13.69 -5.19 8.52
CA HIS A 213 -12.78 -6.30 8.79
C HIS A 213 -12.51 -6.35 10.29
N CYS A 214 -12.67 -7.52 10.90
CA CYS A 214 -12.55 -7.64 12.35
C CYS A 214 -11.13 -7.91 12.82
N SER A 215 -10.64 -7.00 13.66
CA SER A 215 -9.33 -7.07 14.29
C SER A 215 -9.48 -6.94 15.80
N HIS A 216 -8.99 -7.94 16.54
CA HIS A 216 -9.05 -8.00 18.00
C HIS A 216 -10.45 -7.74 18.59
N GLY A 217 -11.49 -8.35 18.01
CA GLY A 217 -12.88 -8.19 18.46
C GLY A 217 -13.54 -6.87 18.07
N THR A 218 -12.85 -6.02 17.31
CA THR A 218 -13.32 -4.70 16.87
C THR A 218 -13.52 -4.67 15.36
N LYS A 219 -14.69 -4.23 14.90
CA LYS A 219 -14.98 -3.97 13.50
C LYS A 219 -14.18 -2.76 13.01
N VAL A 220 -13.26 -2.97 12.08
CA VAL A 220 -12.49 -1.89 11.44
C VAL A 220 -13.12 -1.58 10.09
N LEU A 221 -13.57 -0.34 9.89
CA LEU A 221 -14.19 0.11 8.64
C LEU A 221 -13.16 0.13 7.49
N LYS A 222 -13.58 -0.39 6.34
CA LYS A 222 -12.85 -0.47 5.08
C LYS A 222 -13.77 -0.04 3.94
N ILE A 223 -13.16 0.42 2.85
CA ILE A 223 -13.87 0.93 1.68
C ILE A 223 -13.32 0.23 0.44
N CYS A 224 -14.22 -0.28 -0.39
CA CYS A 224 -13.91 -0.84 -1.69
C CYS A 224 -13.44 0.23 -2.68
N ASP A 225 -12.63 -0.21 -3.66
CA ASP A 225 -12.15 0.65 -4.73
C ASP A 225 -13.32 1.34 -5.47
N PRO A 226 -13.12 2.56 -6.00
CA PRO A 226 -14.18 3.28 -6.69
C PRO A 226 -14.83 2.45 -7.80
N GLY A 227 -16.16 2.34 -7.77
CA GLY A 227 -16.94 1.55 -8.73
C GLY A 227 -17.14 0.08 -8.36
N SER A 228 -16.65 -0.36 -7.19
CA SER A 228 -16.89 -1.70 -6.64
C SER A 228 -17.66 -1.64 -5.32
N ALA A 229 -18.37 -2.72 -4.99
CA ALA A 229 -19.17 -2.89 -3.78
C ALA A 229 -18.75 -4.17 -3.04
N PHE A 230 -18.84 -4.18 -1.72
CA PHE A 230 -18.47 -5.35 -0.94
C PHE A 230 -19.50 -6.47 -1.12
N ASN A 231 -19.03 -7.63 -1.58
CA ASN A 231 -19.83 -8.83 -1.76
C ASN A 231 -19.68 -9.75 -0.54
N PRO A 232 -20.69 -9.85 0.34
CA PRO A 232 -20.60 -10.67 1.56
C PRO A 232 -20.61 -12.17 1.27
N ASP A 233 -21.01 -12.62 0.08
CA ASP A 233 -21.00 -14.05 -0.30
C ASP A 233 -19.58 -14.55 -0.57
N TYR A 234 -18.68 -13.65 -1.01
CA TYR A 234 -17.30 -13.96 -1.38
C TYR A 234 -16.25 -13.21 -0.54
N ASN A 235 -16.68 -12.33 0.38
CA ASN A 235 -15.82 -11.47 1.21
C ASN A 235 -14.80 -10.65 0.41
N VAL A 236 -15.18 -10.16 -0.77
CA VAL A 236 -14.34 -9.35 -1.67
C VAL A 236 -15.12 -8.15 -2.21
N CYS A 237 -14.40 -7.14 -2.70
CA CYS A 237 -14.99 -6.07 -3.49
C CYS A 237 -15.25 -6.58 -4.91
N ASP A 238 -16.51 -6.57 -5.32
CA ASP A 238 -17.00 -7.04 -6.61
C ASP A 238 -17.72 -5.90 -7.33
N TRP A 239 -18.13 -6.12 -8.56
CA TRP A 239 -18.95 -5.17 -9.28
C TRP A 239 -20.34 -5.03 -8.62
N PRO A 240 -20.90 -3.81 -8.49
CA PRO A 240 -22.18 -3.59 -7.79
C PRO A 240 -23.34 -4.43 -8.32
N GLN A 241 -23.37 -4.73 -9.62
CA GLN A 241 -24.38 -5.61 -10.22
C GLN A 241 -24.32 -7.06 -9.73
N ASN A 242 -23.20 -7.51 -9.18
CA ASN A 242 -23.04 -8.84 -8.60
C ASN A 242 -23.42 -8.89 -7.12
N VAL A 243 -23.65 -7.74 -6.47
CA VAL A 243 -23.99 -7.65 -5.04
C VAL A 243 -25.49 -7.44 -4.87
N ALA A 244 -26.19 -8.43 -4.34
CA ALA A 244 -27.67 -8.44 -4.27
C ALA A 244 -28.27 -7.19 -3.60
N LYS A 245 -27.63 -6.66 -2.54
CA LYS A 245 -28.08 -5.47 -1.79
C LYS A 245 -27.88 -4.14 -2.56
N CYS A 246 -27.05 -4.13 -3.61
CA CYS A 246 -26.60 -2.94 -4.31
C CYS A 246 -27.20 -2.81 -5.72
N LYS A 247 -28.21 -3.63 -6.03
CA LYS A 247 -28.85 -3.71 -7.34
C LYS A 247 -29.87 -2.59 -7.61
N GLU A 248 -30.23 -1.75 -6.62
CA GLU A 248 -31.37 -0.82 -6.74
C GLU A 248 -31.07 0.69 -6.63
N ASP A 249 -29.84 1.14 -6.42
CA ASP A 249 -29.53 2.59 -6.28
C ASP A 249 -29.19 3.29 -7.61
N ASN A 250 -29.99 3.05 -8.65
CA ASN A 250 -29.81 3.67 -9.98
C ASN A 250 -31.01 4.56 -10.39
N LYS A 251 -31.57 5.34 -9.44
CA LYS A 251 -32.55 6.39 -9.75
C LYS A 251 -32.39 7.66 -8.89
N GLU A 252 -32.03 8.73 -9.61
CA GLU A 252 -32.35 10.16 -9.39
C GLU A 252 -31.79 10.88 -8.14
N ASN A 253 -30.80 11.76 -8.38
CA ASN A 253 -30.77 13.08 -7.75
C ASN A 253 -30.15 14.13 -8.71
N THR A 254 -30.98 14.72 -9.56
CA THR A 254 -30.65 15.83 -10.47
C THR A 254 -31.05 17.16 -9.83
N LEU A 255 -30.09 17.86 -9.22
CA LEU A 255 -30.25 19.26 -8.82
C LEU A 255 -29.90 20.16 -10.02
N SER A 256 -30.88 20.87 -10.57
CA SER A 256 -30.74 21.70 -11.78
C SER A 256 -30.02 23.02 -11.49
N VAL A 257 -28.73 23.12 -11.82
CA VAL A 257 -27.94 24.37 -11.76
C VAL A 257 -27.79 24.96 -13.17
N THR A 258 -28.17 26.24 -13.36
CA THR A 258 -28.07 26.98 -14.63
C THR A 258 -26.62 27.37 -14.96
N CYS A 259 -26.21 27.18 -16.21
CA CYS A 259 -24.81 27.31 -16.68
C CYS A 259 -24.51 28.71 -17.22
N GLU A 260 -24.05 29.62 -16.36
CA GLU A 260 -23.65 30.99 -16.73
C GLU A 260 -22.13 31.11 -16.94
N HIS A 261 -21.69 32.07 -17.77
CA HIS A 261 -20.28 32.20 -18.17
C HIS A 261 -19.37 32.40 -16.94
N GLY A 262 -18.39 31.51 -16.77
CA GLY A 262 -17.45 31.52 -15.63
C GLY A 262 -17.82 30.61 -14.46
N ASN A 263 -18.99 29.95 -14.48
CA ASN A 263 -19.41 29.03 -13.44
C ASN A 263 -18.81 27.63 -13.60
N TYR A 264 -18.62 26.95 -12.47
CA TYR A 264 -18.19 25.55 -12.39
C TYR A 264 -19.34 24.70 -11.82
N ILE A 265 -19.74 23.64 -12.54
CA ILE A 265 -20.87 22.78 -12.16
C ILE A 265 -20.39 21.33 -12.05
N PRO A 266 -20.82 20.54 -11.04
CA PRO A 266 -20.49 19.12 -10.96
C PRO A 266 -20.92 18.34 -12.21
N HIS A 267 -20.13 17.35 -12.60
CA HIS A 267 -20.55 16.42 -13.65
C HIS A 267 -21.54 15.40 -13.09
N GLU A 268 -22.65 15.19 -13.82
CA GLU A 268 -23.83 14.46 -13.36
C GLU A 268 -23.60 12.97 -13.04
N THR A 269 -22.54 12.37 -13.58
CA THR A 269 -22.23 10.94 -13.42
C THR A 269 -20.77 10.65 -13.06
N ASP A 270 -19.91 11.67 -13.01
CA ASP A 270 -18.47 11.47 -12.84
C ASP A 270 -17.94 12.53 -11.87
N CYS A 271 -17.79 12.17 -10.61
CA CYS A 271 -17.31 13.10 -9.59
C CYS A 271 -15.88 13.62 -9.84
N ARG A 272 -15.13 12.98 -10.75
CA ARG A 272 -13.81 13.46 -11.20
C ARG A 272 -13.93 14.48 -12.31
N LYS A 273 -15.13 14.83 -12.76
CA LYS A 273 -15.37 15.82 -13.80
C LYS A 273 -16.27 16.94 -13.30
N PHE A 274 -16.14 18.08 -13.94
CA PHE A 274 -17.00 19.23 -13.77
C PHE A 274 -17.16 19.95 -15.10
N TYR A 275 -18.15 20.81 -15.21
CA TYR A 275 -18.35 21.66 -16.37
C TYR A 275 -17.83 23.05 -16.06
N LEU A 276 -16.97 23.58 -16.93
CA LEU A 276 -16.73 25.02 -17.04
C LEU A 276 -17.76 25.61 -18.00
N CYS A 277 -18.53 26.57 -17.53
CA CYS A 277 -19.58 27.20 -18.31
C CYS A 277 -19.05 28.39 -19.12
N SER A 278 -19.32 28.43 -20.42
CA SER A 278 -19.01 29.58 -21.29
C SER A 278 -20.19 29.86 -22.22
N HIS A 279 -20.75 31.07 -22.13
CA HIS A 279 -21.89 31.54 -22.96
C HIS A 279 -23.08 30.56 -22.99
N GLY A 280 -23.44 29.97 -21.84
CA GLY A 280 -24.55 29.00 -21.75
C GLY A 280 -24.18 27.55 -22.10
N THR A 281 -22.94 27.30 -22.52
CA THR A 281 -22.46 25.98 -22.93
C THR A 281 -21.60 25.34 -21.83
N LYS A 282 -21.88 24.08 -21.51
CA LYS A 282 -21.11 23.27 -20.56
C LYS A 282 -19.88 22.65 -21.23
N HIS A 283 -18.68 22.97 -20.78
CA HIS A 283 -17.45 22.34 -21.24
C HIS A 283 -16.92 21.38 -20.18
N VAL A 284 -16.90 20.07 -20.47
CA VAL A 284 -16.39 19.05 -19.54
C VAL A 284 -14.91 19.27 -19.27
N GLN A 285 -14.55 19.25 -18.00
CA GLN A 285 -13.21 19.30 -17.46
C GLN A 285 -13.03 18.15 -16.48
N SER A 286 -11.79 17.67 -16.34
CA SER A 286 -11.44 16.61 -15.39
C SER A 286 -10.62 17.20 -14.26
N CYS A 287 -10.92 16.79 -13.04
CA CYS A 287 -10.08 16.99 -11.89
C CYS A 287 -8.78 16.20 -11.99
N GLY A 288 -7.74 16.71 -11.33
CA GLY A 288 -6.44 16.04 -11.24
C GLY A 288 -6.56 14.65 -10.62
N TYR A 289 -5.62 13.76 -10.92
CA TYR A 289 -5.70 12.37 -10.48
C TYR A 289 -5.88 12.24 -8.96
N GLY A 290 -6.87 11.45 -8.55
CA GLY A 290 -7.19 11.22 -7.14
C GLY A 290 -8.01 12.34 -6.48
N THR A 291 -8.33 13.43 -7.18
CA THR A 291 -9.21 14.51 -6.71
C THR A 291 -10.58 14.42 -7.38
N VAL A 292 -11.59 14.94 -6.70
CA VAL A 292 -12.97 15.05 -7.19
C VAL A 292 -13.42 16.50 -7.10
N PHE A 293 -14.37 16.89 -7.94
CA PHE A 293 -14.85 18.27 -7.94
C PHE A 293 -15.63 18.54 -6.65
N ASN A 294 -15.17 19.53 -5.89
CA ASN A 294 -15.82 19.99 -4.66
C ASN A 294 -16.77 21.16 -5.01
N PRO A 295 -18.10 20.95 -5.04
CA PRO A 295 -19.06 22.02 -5.37
C PRO A 295 -19.04 23.17 -4.36
N SER A 296 -18.64 22.92 -3.11
CA SER A 296 -18.58 23.94 -2.06
C SER A 296 -17.36 24.87 -2.20
N LEU A 297 -16.29 24.38 -2.82
CA LEU A 297 -15.05 25.15 -3.07
C LEU A 297 -14.90 25.58 -4.53
N LEU A 298 -15.80 25.12 -5.42
CA LEU A 298 -15.73 25.29 -6.88
C LEU A 298 -14.36 24.90 -7.46
N ALA A 299 -13.75 23.86 -6.90
CA ALA A 299 -12.40 23.43 -7.24
C ALA A 299 -12.25 21.92 -7.04
N CYS A 300 -11.21 21.33 -7.64
CA CYS A 300 -10.87 19.94 -7.40
C CYS A 300 -10.17 19.79 -6.05
N ASP A 301 -10.69 18.90 -5.22
CA ASP A 301 -10.17 18.66 -3.88
C ASP A 301 -10.09 17.14 -3.65
N TRP A 302 -9.40 16.76 -2.59
CA TRP A 302 -9.33 15.36 -2.21
C TRP A 302 -10.71 14.84 -1.80
N PRO A 303 -11.08 13.59 -2.17
CA PRO A 303 -12.40 13.02 -1.90
C PRO A 303 -12.82 13.10 -0.43
N GLN A 304 -11.89 13.00 0.52
CA GLN A 304 -12.18 13.13 1.95
C GLN A 304 -12.61 14.54 2.38
N ASN A 305 -12.31 15.57 1.58
CA ASN A 305 -12.66 16.96 1.84
C ASN A 305 -13.94 17.39 1.10
N VAL A 306 -14.43 16.56 0.16
CA VAL A 306 -15.68 16.80 -0.56
C VAL A 306 -16.79 16.15 0.24
N GLN A 307 -17.39 16.94 1.12
CA GLN A 307 -18.57 16.51 1.86
C GLN A 307 -19.71 16.24 0.87
N SER A 308 -20.38 15.10 1.07
CA SER A 308 -21.56 14.65 0.34
C SER A 308 -22.68 15.67 0.31
#